data_AF-A0A3R9TYX1-F1
#
_entry.id   AF-A0A3R9TYX1-F1
#
_cell.length_a   1.000
_cell.length_b   1.000
_cell.length_c   1.000
_cell.angle_alpha   90.00
_cell.angle_beta   90.00
_cell.angle_gamma   90.00
#
_symmetry.space_group_name_H-M   'P 1'
#
loop_
_entity.id
_entity.type
_entity.pdbx_description
1 polymer ?
#
loop_
_entity_poly.entity_id
_entity_poly.type
_entity_poly.pdbx_seq_one_letter_code
_entity_poly.pdbx_strand_id
1 'polypeptide(L)'
;MLATARGAVLVPTVPLFYQPLRRRVDGRGSVEARLCFYLSALFTAVEEIRHHLAAGTPVVVESYFARCLANHQAFGARLGIALPSGLPQPVTYHLLCAEDERQRRLARRAEPLSPWDALSEEAPARITAAYDRFPMHRIDTTDRAPEEVVRAVLAMEQEGHHRADAEPVGTHPHVLPPVPRRPEGTRVS
;
A
#
# COMPACT_ATOMS: atom_id res chain seq x y z
N MET A 1 8.80 -14.07 5.33
CA MET A 1 8.55 -14.21 6.77
C MET A 1 7.12 -13.88 7.15
N LEU A 2 6.66 -12.62 7.00
CA LEU A 2 5.29 -12.24 7.38
C LEU A 2 4.20 -13.06 6.66
N ALA A 3 4.33 -13.24 5.34
CA ALA A 3 3.38 -14.05 4.57
C ALA A 3 3.25 -15.46 5.14
N THR A 4 4.38 -16.13 5.37
CA THR A 4 4.45 -17.46 6.01
C THR A 4 3.79 -17.47 7.38
N ALA A 5 4.09 -16.48 8.24
CA ALA A 5 3.52 -16.40 9.59
C ALA A 5 2.00 -16.20 9.59
N ARG A 6 1.43 -15.71 8.48
CA ARG A 6 -0.01 -15.51 8.29
C ARG A 6 -0.70 -16.63 7.49
N GLY A 7 0.03 -17.65 7.04
CA GLY A 7 -0.50 -18.58 6.05
C GLY A 7 -0.95 -17.88 4.75
N ALA A 8 -0.33 -16.74 4.45
CA ALA A 8 -0.65 -15.88 3.32
C ALA A 8 0.29 -16.12 2.14
N VAL A 9 -0.13 -15.67 0.95
CA VAL A 9 0.70 -15.64 -0.25
C VAL A 9 1.38 -14.27 -0.37
N LEU A 10 2.68 -14.27 -0.69
CA LEU A 10 3.40 -13.04 -1.06
C LEU A 10 3.19 -12.78 -2.56
N VAL A 11 2.51 -11.69 -2.90
CA VAL A 11 2.33 -11.29 -4.30
C VAL A 11 3.32 -10.17 -4.65
N PRO A 12 4.16 -10.33 -5.69
CA PRO A 12 5.07 -9.29 -6.13
C PRO A 12 4.32 -8.14 -6.80
N THR A 13 4.52 -6.91 -6.33
CA THR A 13 3.88 -5.70 -6.90
C THR A 13 4.43 -5.30 -8.26
N VAL A 14 5.59 -5.85 -8.64
CA VAL A 14 6.06 -5.89 -10.03
C VAL A 14 6.15 -7.36 -10.45
N PRO A 15 5.23 -7.85 -11.30
CA PRO A 15 5.24 -9.24 -11.74
C PRO A 15 6.60 -9.65 -12.31
N LEU A 16 7.00 -10.92 -12.12
CA LEU A 16 8.33 -11.39 -12.52
C LEU A 16 8.60 -11.20 -14.02
N PHE A 17 7.58 -11.38 -14.85
CA PHE A 17 7.67 -11.18 -16.29
C PHE A 17 7.83 -9.70 -16.70
N TYR A 18 7.59 -8.75 -15.79
CA TYR A 18 7.84 -7.32 -16.01
C TYR A 18 9.28 -6.90 -15.69
N GLN A 19 10.08 -7.75 -15.02
CA GLN A 19 11.44 -7.38 -14.58
C GLN A 19 12.38 -6.95 -15.74
N PRO A 20 12.37 -7.59 -16.93
CA PRO A 20 13.18 -7.12 -18.05
C PRO A 20 12.80 -5.72 -18.55
N LEU A 21 11.51 -5.36 -18.47
CA LEU A 21 11.03 -4.02 -18.82
C LEU A 21 11.36 -3.01 -17.71
N ARG A 22 11.18 -3.40 -16.44
CA ARG A 22 11.56 -2.60 -15.27
C ARG A 22 12.99 -2.09 -15.39
N ARG A 23 13.95 -2.98 -15.65
CA ARG A 23 15.37 -2.63 -15.80
C ARG A 23 15.60 -1.58 -16.90
N ARG A 24 14.88 -1.68 -18.01
CA ARG A 24 14.97 -0.73 -19.13
C ARG A 24 14.38 0.63 -18.79
N VAL A 25 13.24 0.66 -18.10
CA VAL A 25 12.61 1.92 -17.64
C VAL A 25 13.48 2.60 -16.58
N ASP A 26 13.97 1.83 -15.62
CA ASP A 26 14.82 2.31 -14.54
C ASP A 26 16.13 2.93 -15.06
N GLY A 27 16.67 2.42 -16.18
CA GLY A 27 17.87 2.98 -16.81
C GLY A 27 17.67 4.30 -17.57
N ARG A 28 16.44 4.77 -17.77
CA ARG A 28 16.14 5.98 -18.57
C ARG A 28 16.02 7.27 -17.75
N GLY A 29 15.97 7.19 -16.42
CA GLY A 29 15.90 8.37 -15.54
C GLY A 29 14.61 9.20 -15.58
N SER A 30 13.62 8.85 -16.42
CA SER A 30 12.32 9.55 -16.45
C SER A 30 11.43 9.08 -15.30
N VAL A 31 11.14 10.00 -14.37
CA VAL A 31 10.29 9.75 -13.20
C VAL A 31 8.86 9.40 -13.64
N GLU A 32 8.32 10.10 -14.63
CA GLU A 32 6.98 9.88 -15.16
C GLU A 32 6.85 8.52 -15.86
N ALA A 33 7.81 8.16 -16.71
CA ALA A 33 7.81 6.85 -17.37
C ALA A 33 7.90 5.72 -16.34
N ARG A 34 8.72 5.90 -15.31
CA ARG A 34 8.82 4.97 -14.18
C ARG A 34 7.50 4.87 -13.42
N LEU A 35 6.85 5.98 -13.09
CA LEU A 35 5.54 5.99 -12.43
C LEU A 35 4.50 5.21 -13.24
N CYS A 36 4.36 5.50 -14.53
CA CYS A 36 3.41 4.80 -15.41
C CYS A 36 3.70 3.30 -15.49
N PHE A 37 4.97 2.92 -15.56
CA PHE A 37 5.38 1.51 -15.53
C PHE A 37 4.97 0.82 -14.23
N TYR A 38 5.29 1.40 -13.06
CA TYR A 38 4.93 0.80 -11.77
C TYR A 38 3.42 0.77 -11.54
N LEU A 39 2.67 1.77 -12.03
CA LEU A 39 1.20 1.73 -12.00
C LEU A 39 0.66 0.56 -12.83
N SER A 40 1.14 0.38 -14.07
CA SER A 40 0.75 -0.77 -14.89
C SER A 40 1.04 -2.09 -14.19
N ALA A 41 2.23 -2.21 -13.59
CA ALA A 41 2.64 -3.41 -12.87
C ALA A 41 1.75 -3.70 -11.66
N LEU A 42 1.43 -2.66 -10.88
CA LEU A 42 0.54 -2.76 -9.73
C LEU A 42 -0.88 -3.16 -10.13
N PHE A 43 -1.44 -2.58 -11.19
CA PHE A 43 -2.76 -2.98 -11.67
C PHE A 43 -2.77 -4.43 -12.17
N THR A 44 -1.68 -4.92 -12.77
CA THR A 44 -1.55 -6.34 -13.09
C THR A 44 -1.50 -7.20 -11.82
N ALA A 45 -0.73 -6.80 -10.81
CA ALA A 45 -0.67 -7.51 -9.54
C ALA A 45 -2.02 -7.51 -8.79
N VAL A 46 -2.83 -6.45 -8.94
CA VAL A 46 -4.18 -6.36 -8.35
C VAL A 46 -5.09 -7.50 -8.81
N GLU A 47 -4.98 -7.93 -10.06
CA GLU A 47 -5.79 -9.06 -10.56
C GLU A 47 -5.40 -10.37 -9.86
N GLU A 48 -4.10 -10.60 -9.63
CA GLU A 48 -3.60 -11.74 -8.87
C GLU A 48 -4.01 -11.66 -7.38
N ILE A 49 -3.91 -10.48 -6.78
CA ILE A 49 -4.37 -10.23 -5.41
C ILE A 49 -5.87 -10.57 -5.29
N ARG A 50 -6.70 -10.08 -6.21
CA ARG A 50 -8.15 -10.36 -6.24
C ARG A 50 -8.44 -11.85 -6.35
N HIS A 51 -7.70 -12.56 -7.20
CA HIS A 51 -7.85 -14.01 -7.34
C HIS A 51 -7.60 -14.75 -6.02
N HIS A 52 -6.51 -14.43 -5.31
CA HIS A 52 -6.22 -15.04 -4.01
C HIS A 52 -7.25 -14.68 -2.94
N LEU A 53 -7.66 -13.41 -2.87
CA LEU A 53 -8.66 -12.97 -1.91
C LEU A 53 -10.03 -13.62 -2.16
N ALA A 54 -10.43 -13.80 -3.42
CA ALA A 54 -11.66 -14.50 -3.78
C ALA A 54 -11.64 -15.99 -3.40
N ALA A 55 -10.45 -16.59 -3.35
CA ALA A 55 -10.25 -17.96 -2.86
C ALA A 55 -10.16 -18.06 -1.32
N GLY A 56 -10.31 -16.94 -0.60
CA GLY A 56 -10.17 -16.89 0.86
C GLY A 56 -8.73 -16.95 1.36
N THR A 57 -7.74 -16.80 0.48
CA THR A 57 -6.33 -16.83 0.83
C THR A 57 -5.84 -15.43 1.17
N PRO A 58 -5.32 -15.18 2.39
CA PRO A 58 -4.74 -13.89 2.74
C PRO A 58 -3.54 -13.55 1.85
N VAL A 59 -3.33 -12.26 1.60
CA VAL A 59 -2.25 -11.78 0.74
C VAL A 59 -1.37 -10.78 1.49
N VAL A 60 -0.07 -10.94 1.34
CA VAL A 60 0.93 -9.95 1.74
C VAL A 60 1.57 -9.38 0.49
N VAL A 61 1.74 -8.06 0.45
CA VAL A 61 2.43 -7.36 -0.63
C VAL A 61 3.51 -6.47 -0.07
N GLU A 62 4.60 -6.34 -0.82
CA GLU A 62 5.61 -5.32 -0.55
C GLU A 62 5.42 -4.17 -1.55
N SER A 63 5.50 -2.92 -1.09
CA SER A 63 5.57 -1.75 -1.99
C SER A 63 4.34 -1.52 -2.87
N TYR A 64 3.13 -1.48 -2.29
CA TYR A 64 1.86 -1.24 -3.00
C TYR A 64 1.70 0.22 -3.47
N PHE A 65 0.48 0.64 -3.84
CA PHE A 65 0.20 1.99 -4.39
C PHE A 65 0.75 3.14 -3.56
N ALA A 66 0.68 3.07 -2.23
CA ALA A 66 1.16 4.15 -1.38
C ALA A 66 2.66 4.44 -1.57
N ARG A 67 3.50 3.40 -1.65
CA ARG A 67 4.94 3.55 -1.95
C ARG A 67 5.19 4.04 -3.36
N CYS A 68 4.46 3.51 -4.33
CA CYS A 68 4.57 3.95 -5.71
C CYS A 68 4.28 5.45 -5.83
N LEU A 69 3.16 5.92 -5.31
CA LEU A 69 2.77 7.32 -5.40
C LEU A 69 3.66 8.24 -4.56
N ALA A 70 3.97 7.85 -3.32
CA ALA A 70 4.79 8.67 -2.42
C ALA A 70 6.20 8.89 -2.99
N ASN A 71 6.88 7.82 -3.42
CA ASN A 71 8.23 7.93 -3.94
C ASN A 71 8.28 8.74 -5.23
N HIS A 72 7.41 8.44 -6.20
CA HIS A 72 7.45 9.16 -7.48
C HIS A 72 7.09 10.65 -7.31
N GLN A 73 6.17 10.99 -6.41
CA GLN A 73 5.93 12.40 -6.10
C GLN A 73 7.14 13.05 -5.44
N ALA A 74 7.80 12.38 -4.49
CA ALA A 74 9.02 12.91 -3.86
C ALA A 74 10.15 13.12 -4.88
N PHE A 75 10.21 12.26 -5.90
CA PHE A 75 11.12 12.36 -7.05
C PHE A 75 10.72 13.43 -8.07
N GLY A 76 9.58 14.11 -7.88
CA GLY A 76 9.15 15.24 -8.71
C GLY A 76 8.17 14.88 -9.82
N ALA A 77 7.55 13.70 -9.80
CA ALA A 77 6.47 13.37 -10.74
C ALA A 77 5.34 14.40 -10.64
N ARG A 78 4.88 14.87 -11.81
CA ARG A 78 3.81 15.87 -11.92
C ARG A 78 2.47 15.31 -12.41
N LEU A 79 2.45 14.04 -12.79
CA LEU A 79 1.23 13.37 -13.26
C LEU A 79 0.21 13.26 -12.13
N GLY A 80 -0.99 13.79 -12.36
CA GLY A 80 -2.14 13.59 -11.47
C GLY A 80 -2.69 12.18 -11.63
N ILE A 81 -2.65 11.38 -10.56
CA ILE A 81 -3.15 10.00 -10.54
C ILE A 81 -4.39 9.91 -9.68
N ALA A 82 -5.49 9.44 -10.26
CA ALA A 82 -6.68 9.04 -9.53
C ALA A 82 -6.76 7.51 -9.51
N LEU A 83 -6.81 6.92 -8.32
CA LEU A 83 -6.95 5.48 -8.16
C LEU A 83 -8.42 5.07 -8.18
N PRO A 84 -8.79 3.94 -8.83
CA PRO A 84 -10.14 3.41 -8.76
C PRO A 84 -10.55 3.07 -7.32
N SER A 85 -11.81 3.33 -6.95
CA SER A 85 -12.34 3.05 -5.60
C SER A 85 -12.44 1.55 -5.28
N GLY A 86 -12.55 0.69 -6.30
CA GLY A 86 -12.68 -0.77 -6.14
C GLY A 86 -11.37 -1.53 -5.95
N LEU A 87 -10.26 -0.86 -5.63
CA LEU A 87 -8.99 -1.52 -5.35
C LEU A 87 -9.01 -2.22 -3.98
N PRO A 88 -8.39 -3.41 -3.84
CA PRO A 88 -8.19 -4.03 -2.54
C PRO A 88 -7.47 -3.06 -1.60
N GLN A 89 -8.03 -2.86 -0.40
CA GLN A 89 -7.52 -1.97 0.64
C GLN A 89 -6.71 -2.78 1.67
N PRO A 90 -5.37 -2.70 1.67
CA PRO A 90 -4.58 -3.42 2.64
C PRO A 90 -4.50 -2.68 3.99
N VAL A 91 -4.37 -3.45 5.08
CA VAL A 91 -3.76 -2.91 6.30
C VAL A 91 -2.29 -2.64 5.99
N THR A 92 -1.87 -1.39 6.11
CA THR A 92 -0.54 -0.96 5.67
C THR A 92 0.37 -0.71 6.86
N TYR A 93 1.59 -1.27 6.81
CA TYR A 93 2.61 -1.09 7.83
C TYR A 93 3.81 -0.33 7.25
N HIS A 94 4.14 0.81 7.86
CA HIS A 94 5.33 1.59 7.55
C HIS A 94 6.43 1.21 8.55
N LEU A 95 7.42 0.47 8.06
CA LEU A 95 8.57 0.05 8.84
C LEU A 95 9.60 1.18 8.88
N LEU A 96 9.86 1.68 10.09
CA LEU A 96 10.78 2.78 10.36
C LEU A 96 12.02 2.25 11.08
N CYS A 97 13.13 2.97 10.99
CA CYS A 97 14.28 2.76 11.85
C CYS A 97 15.02 4.08 12.05
N ALA A 98 15.80 4.17 13.12
CA ALA A 98 16.73 5.27 13.33
C ALA A 98 17.76 5.36 12.18
N GLU A 99 18.23 6.58 11.90
CA GLU A 99 19.11 6.84 10.76
C GLU A 99 20.43 6.08 10.83
N ASP A 100 21.00 5.94 12.02
CA ASP A 100 22.22 5.18 12.24
C ASP A 100 22.03 3.69 11.94
N GLU A 101 20.91 3.09 12.36
CA GLU A 101 20.55 1.72 12.02
C GLU A 101 20.32 1.55 10.51
N ARG A 102 19.67 2.53 9.87
CA ARG A 102 19.46 2.54 8.42
C ARG A 102 20.80 2.53 7.66
N GLN A 103 21.73 3.40 8.05
CA GLN A 103 23.07 3.46 7.45
C GLN A 103 23.86 2.16 7.68
N ARG A 104 23.80 1.58 8.89
CA ARG A 104 24.40 0.27 9.19
C ARG A 104 23.86 -0.83 8.27
N ARG A 105 22.54 -0.87 8.05
CA ARG A 105 21.89 -1.86 7.16
C ARG A 105 22.28 -1.66 5.70
N LEU A 106 22.33 -0.41 5.24
CA LEU A 106 22.76 -0.08 3.87
C LEU A 106 24.22 -0.47 3.61
N ALA A 107 25.13 -0.20 4.55
CA ALA A 107 26.54 -0.54 4.42
C ALA A 107 26.79 -2.05 4.30
N ARG A 108 25.87 -2.88 4.81
CA ARG A 108 25.93 -4.35 4.71
C ARG A 108 25.25 -4.90 3.46
N ARG A 109 24.56 -4.06 2.68
CA ARG A 109 23.83 -4.48 1.49
C ARG A 109 24.82 -4.78 0.37
N ALA A 110 24.77 -6.00 -0.17
CA ALA A 110 25.62 -6.44 -1.28
C ALA A 110 25.11 -6.01 -2.67
N GLU A 111 24.00 -5.27 -2.72
CA GLU A 111 23.37 -4.87 -3.98
C GLU A 111 23.89 -3.52 -4.47
N PRO A 112 24.17 -3.37 -5.78
CA PRO A 112 24.52 -2.09 -6.36
C PRO A 112 23.41 -1.06 -6.12
N LEU A 113 23.80 0.14 -5.67
CA LEU A 113 22.87 1.27 -5.56
C LEU A 113 22.38 1.67 -6.95
N SER A 114 21.07 1.68 -7.14
CA SER A 114 20.48 2.24 -8.35
C SER A 114 20.44 3.77 -8.28
N PRO A 115 20.38 4.49 -9.41
CA PRO A 115 20.17 5.94 -9.42
C PRO A 115 18.93 6.39 -8.62
N TRP A 116 17.93 5.51 -8.52
CA TRP A 116 16.70 5.75 -7.75
C TRP A 116 16.89 5.59 -6.25
N ASP A 117 17.86 4.76 -5.83
CA ASP A 117 18.26 4.67 -4.43
C ASP A 117 18.95 5.98 -4.02
N ALA A 118 19.89 6.48 -4.83
CA ALA A 118 20.51 7.79 -4.59
C ALA A 118 19.48 8.92 -4.50
N LEU A 119 18.51 8.96 -5.42
CA LEU A 119 17.44 9.95 -5.38
C LEU A 119 16.55 9.82 -4.14
N SER A 120 16.40 8.60 -3.60
CA SER A 120 15.70 8.37 -2.33
C SER A 120 16.48 8.95 -1.15
N GLU A 121 17.80 8.79 -1.14
CA GLU A 121 18.70 9.34 -0.12
C GLU A 121 18.77 10.88 -0.15
N GLU A 122 18.56 11.51 -1.31
CA GLU A 122 18.48 12.97 -1.45
C GLU A 122 17.12 13.54 -1.01
N ALA A 123 16.12 12.69 -0.80
CA ALA A 123 14.73 13.10 -0.56
C ALA A 123 14.03 12.44 0.66
N PRO A 124 14.70 12.06 1.77
CA PRO A 124 14.08 11.28 2.85
C PRO A 124 12.93 12.04 3.53
N ALA A 125 13.09 13.34 3.76
CA ALA A 125 12.03 14.18 4.33
C ALA A 125 10.83 14.31 3.39
N ARG A 126 11.07 14.48 2.08
CA ARG A 126 10.00 14.57 1.06
C ARG A 126 9.23 13.26 0.93
N ILE A 127 9.94 12.13 0.97
CA ILE A 127 9.34 10.79 0.95
C ILE A 127 8.49 10.57 2.20
N THR A 128 9.01 10.91 3.39
CA THR A 128 8.27 10.79 4.65
C THR A 128 6.98 11.62 4.62
N ALA A 129 7.08 12.90 4.24
CA ALA A 129 5.92 13.77 4.11
C ALA A 129 4.92 13.24 3.05
N ALA A 130 5.41 12.63 1.98
CA ALA A 130 4.56 12.03 0.97
C ALA A 130 3.78 10.81 1.49
N TYR A 131 4.32 10.06 2.46
CA TYR A 131 3.63 8.95 3.11
C TYR A 131 2.52 9.38 4.08
N ASP A 132 2.62 10.56 4.68
CA ASP A 132 1.67 11.02 5.72
C ASP A 132 0.21 11.13 5.25
N ARG A 133 -0.02 11.16 3.93
CA ARG A 133 -1.38 11.16 3.35
C ARG A 133 -2.08 9.79 3.39
N PHE A 134 -1.34 8.72 3.69
CA PHE A 134 -1.86 7.36 3.63
C PHE A 134 -2.07 6.82 5.06
N PRO A 135 -3.18 6.14 5.34
CA PRO A 135 -3.39 5.52 6.64
C PRO A 135 -2.45 4.32 6.79
N MET A 136 -1.45 4.45 7.67
CA MET A 136 -0.45 3.41 7.91
C MET A 136 -0.14 3.24 9.38
N HIS A 137 0.02 1.99 9.81
CA HIS A 137 0.59 1.65 11.11
C HIS A 137 2.11 1.82 11.06
N ARG A 138 2.65 2.65 11.95
CA ARG A 138 4.09 2.90 12.03
C ARG A 138 4.70 1.89 12.99
N ILE A 139 5.72 1.16 12.54
CA ILE A 139 6.43 0.18 13.36
C ILE A 139 7.91 0.55 13.36
N ASP A 140 8.42 0.85 14.54
CA ASP A 140 9.85 1.03 14.74
C ASP A 140 10.56 -0.33 14.74
N THR A 141 11.55 -0.45 13.87
CA THR A 141 12.38 -1.65 13.67
C THR A 141 13.83 -1.42 14.11
N THR A 142 14.13 -0.30 14.76
CA THR A 142 15.46 0.03 15.29
C THR A 142 15.93 -1.09 16.23
N ASP A 143 17.12 -1.62 15.95
CA ASP A 143 17.77 -2.71 16.69
C ASP A 143 16.92 -3.99 16.85
N ARG A 144 15.90 -4.19 15.99
CA ARG A 144 15.05 -5.38 16.00
C ARG A 144 15.45 -6.39 14.93
N ALA A 145 15.41 -7.66 15.30
CA ALA A 145 15.50 -8.76 14.35
C ALA A 145 14.20 -8.87 13.52
N PRO A 146 14.25 -9.38 12.27
CA PRO A 146 13.08 -9.54 11.43
C PRO A 146 11.93 -10.32 12.10
N GLU A 147 12.24 -11.34 12.90
CA GLU A 147 11.27 -12.15 13.65
C GLU A 147 10.51 -11.31 14.70
N GLU A 148 11.18 -10.36 15.33
CA GLU A 148 10.58 -9.44 16.31
C GLU A 148 9.62 -8.47 15.64
N VAL A 149 9.99 -7.98 14.45
CA VAL A 149 9.13 -7.11 13.64
C VAL A 149 7.88 -7.86 13.20
N VAL A 150 8.00 -9.11 12.77
CA VAL A 150 6.84 -9.96 12.42
C VAL A 150 5.91 -10.15 13.64
N ARG A 151 6.46 -10.43 14.82
CA ARG A 151 5.64 -10.55 16.05
C ARG A 151 4.91 -9.27 16.38
N ALA A 152 5.58 -8.11 16.26
CA ALA A 152 4.94 -6.81 16.50
C ALA A 152 3.79 -6.55 15.53
N VAL A 153 3.97 -6.84 14.23
CA VAL A 153 2.91 -6.72 13.22
C VAL A 153 1.70 -7.60 13.57
N LEU A 154 1.92 -8.84 14.02
CA LEU A 154 0.83 -9.76 14.35
C LEU A 154 0.07 -9.35 15.63
N ALA A 155 0.77 -8.76 16.62
CA ALA A 155 0.15 -8.28 17.85
C ALA A 155 -0.81 -7.11 17.62
N MET A 156 -0.46 -6.17 16.73
CA MET A 156 -1.31 -5.01 16.41
C MET A 156 -2.66 -5.41 15.81
N GLU A 157 -2.72 -6.52 15.07
CA GLU A 157 -3.98 -7.01 14.53
C GLU A 157 -4.88 -7.58 15.62
N GLN A 158 -4.32 -8.28 16.61
CA GLN A 158 -5.11 -8.82 17.73
C GLN A 158 -5.72 -7.69 18.55
N GLU A 159 -4.97 -6.61 18.79
CA GLU A 159 -5.49 -5.42 19.49
C GLU A 159 -6.57 -4.69 18.66
N GLY A 160 -6.43 -4.65 17.33
CA GLY A 160 -7.44 -4.10 16.42
C GLY A 160 -8.74 -4.93 16.38
N HIS A 161 -8.64 -6.26 16.41
CA HIS A 161 -9.80 -7.17 16.47
C HIS A 161 -10.47 -7.14 17.85
N HIS A 162 -9.71 -7.17 18.95
CA HIS A 162 -10.26 -7.08 20.30
C HIS A 162 -10.99 -5.76 20.58
N ARG A 163 -10.60 -4.66 19.91
CA ARG A 163 -11.29 -3.37 20.03
C ARG A 163 -12.54 -3.27 19.15
N ALA A 164 -12.65 -4.09 18.10
CA ALA A 164 -13.85 -4.21 17.27
C ALA A 164 -14.90 -5.16 17.89
N ASP A 165 -14.47 -6.10 18.74
CA ASP A 165 -15.34 -7.04 19.46
C ASP A 165 -15.91 -6.48 20.79
N ALA A 166 -15.55 -5.25 21.18
CA ALA A 166 -16.10 -4.59 22.37
C ALA A 166 -17.47 -3.94 22.08
N GLU A 167 -18.53 -4.71 22.31
CA GLU A 167 -19.97 -4.39 22.44
C GLU A 167 -20.66 -3.45 21.41
N PRO A 168 -21.90 -3.79 20.98
CA PRO A 168 -22.65 -2.99 20.01
C PRO A 168 -23.16 -1.70 20.64
N VAL A 169 -22.48 -0.58 20.37
CA VAL A 169 -23.01 0.74 20.67
C VAL A 169 -24.14 1.06 19.69
N GLY A 170 -25.37 0.91 20.18
CA GLY A 170 -26.53 1.72 19.80
C GLY A 170 -27.04 1.58 18.37
N THR A 171 -28.10 0.78 18.22
CA THR A 171 -29.08 0.90 17.15
C THR A 171 -29.61 2.34 17.09
N HIS A 172 -29.11 3.14 16.14
CA HIS A 172 -29.80 4.33 15.67
C HIS A 172 -30.46 4.03 14.32
N PRO A 173 -31.79 3.87 14.26
CA PRO A 173 -32.46 3.83 12.98
C PRO A 173 -32.44 5.24 12.39
N HIS A 174 -31.62 5.46 11.37
CA HIS A 174 -31.82 6.61 10.49
C HIS A 174 -33.12 6.36 9.70
N VAL A 175 -34.22 6.84 10.26
CA VAL A 175 -35.48 7.03 9.54
C VAL A 175 -35.21 8.09 8.49
N LEU A 176 -35.03 7.66 7.23
CA LEU A 176 -35.14 8.58 6.10
C LEU A 176 -36.60 9.07 6.04
N PRO A 177 -36.85 10.37 5.87
CA PRO A 177 -38.21 10.85 5.64
C PRO A 177 -38.73 10.29 4.31
N PRO A 178 -40.02 9.90 4.22
CA PRO A 178 -40.57 9.34 3.00
C PRO A 178 -40.58 10.40 1.89
N VAL A 179 -40.05 10.02 0.73
CA VAL A 179 -40.16 10.80 -0.51
C VAL A 179 -41.64 10.91 -0.88
N PRO A 180 -42.20 12.11 -1.08
CA PRO A 180 -43.57 12.25 -1.57
C PRO A 180 -43.68 11.66 -2.98
N ARG A 181 -44.45 10.57 -3.11
CA ARG A 181 -44.88 10.07 -4.42
C ARG A 181 -45.83 11.11 -5.02
N ARG A 182 -45.46 11.72 -6.14
CA ARG A 182 -46.43 12.46 -6.96
C ARG A 182 -47.50 11.49 -7.47
N PRO A 183 -48.79 11.82 -7.39
CA PRO A 183 -49.83 10.98 -7.97
C PRO A 183 -49.75 11.07 -9.50
N GLU A 184 -49.63 9.91 -10.12
CA GLU A 184 -50.01 9.72 -11.52
C GLU A 184 -51.51 9.95 -11.66
N GLY A 185 -51.87 10.66 -12.73
CA GLY A 185 -53.11 10.43 -13.45
C GLY A 185 -54.02 11.64 -13.53
N THR A 186 -54.08 12.26 -14.72
CA THR A 186 -55.36 12.37 -15.43
C THR A 186 -55.12 12.53 -16.94
N ARG A 187 -55.56 11.55 -17.71
CA ARG A 187 -55.89 11.70 -19.14
C ARG A 187 -57.10 12.60 -19.27
N VAL A 188 -57.12 13.54 -20.22
CA VAL A 188 -58.33 13.89 -20.98
C VAL A 188 -57.93 14.36 -22.39
N SER A 189 -58.51 13.66 -23.38
CA SER A 189 -58.76 13.97 -24.81
C SER A 189 -57.62 14.39 -25.73
#